data_AF-A0AA39VB28-F1
#
_entry.id   AF-A0AA39VB28-F1
#
_cell.length_a   1.000
_cell.length_b   1.000
_cell.length_c   1.000
_cell.angle_alpha   90.00
_cell.angle_beta   90.00
_cell.angle_gamma   90.00
#
_symmetry.space_group_name_H-M   'P 1'
#
loop_
_entity.id
_entity.type
_entity.pdbx_description
1 polymer ?
#
loop_
_entity_poly.entity_id
_entity_poly.type
_entity_poly.pdbx_seq_one_letter_code
_entity_poly.pdbx_strand_id
1 'polypeptide(L)'
;MLAFTVTTNSPPLVSTGARFKVSAEKFPSFLPKQVDNIKDSFARKLASKIERLPVHVGFTENCIMSSVVKPSIQSNTSPVVLLHGFDSSCLEWRYTYPLLEEAGLETWAVDILGWGFSDLERLPPCNVASKREHFYQLWKSHIKRPMILVGPSLGAAVAIDFAVNHPEAVQNLVLIDASVYAEGTGNLANLPRIVAYAGVYLLKSIPLRFYVNVLAFNGISLSTSIDWTNVGRLHCLFPWWEDATVNFMISGGYNVSDQIDQVKQKTLIIWGEDDKIISNKLAVRLHCELPDAIIHQIPDCGHLPHVERPSSVAKLILEFIGENCKVEAQSLSQH
;
A
#
# COMPACT_ATOMS: atom_id res chain seq x y z
N MET A 1 53.51 5.43 -53.92
CA MET A 1 53.03 4.04 -53.67
C MET A 1 53.88 3.44 -52.57
N LEU A 2 53.29 2.57 -51.73
CA LEU A 2 53.83 1.89 -50.52
C LEU A 2 53.28 2.51 -49.22
N ALA A 3 52.12 2.06 -48.70
CA ALA A 3 51.84 0.79 -48.01
C ALA A 3 52.54 0.70 -46.63
N PHE A 4 51.84 1.12 -45.58
CA PHE A 4 52.18 0.83 -44.19
C PHE A 4 51.19 -0.21 -43.64
N THR A 5 51.71 -1.43 -43.43
CA THR A 5 51.08 -2.52 -42.68
C THR A 5 51.10 -2.21 -41.18
N VAL A 6 49.92 -2.16 -40.56
CA VAL A 6 49.76 -2.10 -39.09
C VAL A 6 49.50 -3.52 -38.59
N THR A 7 50.45 -4.06 -37.84
CA THR A 7 50.35 -5.33 -37.11
C THR A 7 49.57 -5.14 -35.81
N THR A 8 48.52 -5.92 -35.63
CA THR A 8 47.68 -6.00 -34.43
C THR A 8 48.37 -6.79 -33.33
N ASN A 9 48.60 -6.18 -32.18
CA ASN A 9 48.94 -6.89 -30.93
C ASN A 9 47.88 -6.56 -29.87
N SER A 10 47.02 -7.53 -29.58
CA SER A 10 46.09 -7.51 -28.44
C SER A 10 46.79 -8.03 -27.18
N PRO A 11 46.67 -7.37 -26.01
CA PRO A 11 47.09 -7.94 -24.74
C PRO A 11 45.97 -8.81 -24.10
N PRO A 12 46.30 -9.70 -23.15
CA PRO A 12 45.48 -10.86 -22.82
C PRO A 12 44.33 -10.55 -21.86
N LEU A 13 43.24 -11.31 -22.02
CA LEU A 13 42.08 -11.37 -21.13
C LEU A 13 42.48 -11.89 -19.74
N VAL A 14 42.48 -11.01 -18.73
CA VAL A 14 42.51 -11.41 -17.32
C VAL A 14 41.08 -11.65 -16.86
N SER A 15 40.76 -12.93 -16.66
CA SER A 15 39.56 -13.41 -15.98
C SER A 15 39.65 -13.08 -14.49
N THR A 16 39.00 -12.00 -14.06
CA THR A 16 38.68 -11.78 -12.65
C THR A 16 37.24 -12.22 -12.39
N GLY A 17 37.08 -13.50 -12.06
CA GLY A 17 35.85 -14.03 -11.47
C GLY A 17 35.63 -13.44 -10.09
N ALA A 18 35.08 -12.23 -10.02
CA ALA A 18 34.47 -11.72 -8.81
C ALA A 18 33.17 -12.49 -8.57
N ARG A 19 33.27 -13.59 -7.80
CA ARG A 19 32.09 -14.19 -7.18
C ARG A 19 31.50 -13.15 -6.23
N PHE A 20 30.51 -12.41 -6.69
CA PHE A 20 29.58 -11.71 -5.81
C PHE A 20 29.00 -12.77 -4.85
N LYS A 21 29.42 -12.73 -3.58
CA LYS A 21 28.65 -13.35 -2.51
C LYS A 21 27.35 -12.57 -2.44
N VAL A 22 26.32 -13.05 -3.14
CA VAL A 22 24.94 -12.69 -2.82
C VAL A 22 24.74 -13.14 -1.38
N SER A 23 24.77 -12.20 -0.45
CA SER A 23 24.25 -12.46 0.89
C SER A 23 22.84 -12.97 0.68
N ALA A 24 22.55 -14.20 1.07
CA ALA A 24 21.18 -14.71 1.05
C ALA A 24 20.33 -13.70 1.84
N GLU A 25 19.39 -13.04 1.18
CA GLU A 25 18.47 -12.13 1.84
C GLU A 25 17.77 -12.91 2.95
N LYS A 26 17.91 -12.43 4.19
CA LYS A 26 17.33 -13.09 5.34
C LYS A 26 15.95 -12.52 5.57
N PHE A 27 14.92 -13.28 5.23
CA PHE A 27 13.54 -12.89 5.50
C PHE A 27 13.16 -13.14 6.97
N PRO A 28 12.26 -12.33 7.54
CA PRO A 28 11.63 -12.62 8.82
C PRO A 28 11.04 -14.03 8.83
N SER A 29 11.27 -14.80 9.91
CA SER A 29 10.88 -16.21 9.99
C SER A 29 9.37 -16.46 9.94
N PHE A 30 8.57 -15.42 10.17
CA PHE A 30 7.11 -15.49 10.08
C PHE A 30 6.58 -15.35 8.66
N LEU A 31 7.38 -14.90 7.70
CA LEU A 31 6.94 -14.84 6.30
C LEU A 31 6.85 -16.26 5.72
N PRO A 32 5.90 -16.52 4.81
CA PRO A 32 5.80 -17.81 4.15
C PRO A 32 7.06 -18.11 3.33
N LYS A 33 7.53 -19.36 3.33
CA LYS A 33 8.73 -19.80 2.56
C LYS A 33 8.65 -19.48 1.08
N GLN A 34 7.43 -19.34 0.54
CA GLN A 34 7.17 -18.94 -0.84
C GLN A 34 7.76 -17.57 -1.19
N VAL A 35 8.11 -16.73 -0.21
CA VAL A 35 8.84 -15.48 -0.43
C VAL A 35 10.18 -15.71 -1.14
N ASP A 36 10.82 -16.87 -0.92
CA ASP A 36 12.07 -17.23 -1.58
C ASP A 36 11.92 -17.38 -3.10
N ASN A 37 10.71 -17.69 -3.58
CA ASN A 37 10.39 -17.88 -4.99
C ASN A 37 10.04 -16.57 -5.73
N ILE A 38 9.89 -15.46 -5.02
CA ILE A 38 9.60 -14.15 -5.62
C ILE A 38 10.82 -13.69 -6.41
N LYS A 39 10.61 -13.23 -7.64
CA LYS A 39 11.68 -12.77 -8.54
C LYS A 39 11.95 -11.27 -8.43
N ASP A 40 10.92 -10.49 -8.13
CA ASP A 40 10.99 -9.05 -7.95
C ASP A 40 11.91 -8.66 -6.80
N SER A 41 13.06 -8.07 -7.12
CA SER A 41 14.04 -7.64 -6.13
C SER A 41 13.53 -6.56 -5.19
N PHE A 42 12.62 -5.70 -5.64
CA PHE A 42 12.01 -4.68 -4.78
C PHE A 42 11.08 -5.33 -3.76
N ALA A 43 10.30 -6.33 -4.18
CA ALA A 43 9.44 -7.09 -3.28
C ALA A 43 10.26 -7.80 -2.21
N ARG A 44 11.34 -8.47 -2.61
CA ARG A 44 12.24 -9.18 -1.69
C ARG A 44 12.92 -8.22 -0.71
N LYS A 45 13.47 -7.11 -1.20
CA LYS A 45 14.09 -6.09 -0.34
C LYS A 45 13.09 -5.55 0.68
N LEU A 46 11.87 -5.20 0.26
CA LEU A 46 10.85 -4.70 1.19
C LEU A 46 10.39 -5.79 2.17
N ALA A 47 10.21 -7.03 1.70
CA ALA A 47 9.86 -8.17 2.55
C ALA A 47 10.87 -8.42 3.67
N SER A 48 12.17 -8.24 3.38
CA SER A 48 13.23 -8.40 4.39
C SER A 48 13.17 -7.36 5.52
N LYS A 49 12.51 -6.22 5.29
CA LYS A 49 12.31 -5.14 6.27
C LYS A 49 11.01 -5.26 7.07
N ILE A 50 10.17 -6.28 6.82
CA ILE A 50 8.90 -6.42 7.53
C ILE A 50 9.18 -6.83 8.98
N GLU A 51 8.58 -6.10 9.91
CA GLU A 51 8.61 -6.37 11.34
C GLU A 51 7.18 -6.54 11.87
N ARG A 52 7.04 -7.13 13.06
CA ARG A 52 5.78 -7.13 13.79
C ARG A 52 5.88 -6.34 15.07
N LEU A 53 4.92 -5.46 15.31
CA LEU A 53 4.83 -4.65 16.53
C LEU A 53 3.62 -5.06 17.35
N PRO A 54 3.74 -5.11 18.69
CA PRO A 54 2.60 -5.40 19.54
C PRO A 54 1.62 -4.22 19.53
N VAL A 55 0.35 -4.50 19.27
CA VAL A 55 -0.75 -3.54 19.32
C VAL A 55 -1.85 -4.09 20.23
N HIS A 56 -2.11 -3.39 21.32
CA HIS A 56 -3.16 -3.74 22.27
C HIS A 56 -4.48 -3.12 21.81
N VAL A 57 -5.55 -3.91 21.78
CA VAL A 57 -6.88 -3.51 21.31
C VAL A 57 -7.94 -3.96 22.31
N GLY A 58 -9.09 -3.30 22.34
CA GLY A 58 -10.15 -3.57 23.31
C GLY A 58 -10.93 -4.89 23.11
N PHE A 59 -10.71 -5.61 22.01
CA PHE A 59 -11.52 -6.79 21.63
C PHE A 59 -10.77 -8.13 21.68
N THR A 60 -9.53 -8.16 22.20
CA THR A 60 -8.78 -9.38 22.50
C THR A 60 -7.90 -9.15 23.73
N GLU A 61 -7.67 -10.21 24.52
CA GLU A 61 -6.82 -10.15 25.72
C GLU A 61 -5.33 -10.05 25.34
N ASN A 62 -4.92 -10.73 24.26
CA ASN A 62 -3.55 -10.70 23.76
C ASN A 62 -3.36 -9.59 22.73
N CYS A 63 -2.14 -9.06 22.63
CA CYS A 63 -1.80 -8.07 21.62
C CYS A 63 -1.76 -8.69 20.23
N ILE A 64 -2.23 -7.95 19.22
CA ILE A 64 -2.03 -8.30 17.83
C ILE A 64 -0.59 -7.92 17.45
N MET A 65 0.14 -8.85 16.85
CA MET A 65 1.51 -8.61 16.38
C MET A 65 1.44 -8.08 14.94
N SER A 66 1.18 -6.78 14.84
CA SER A 66 0.86 -6.07 13.60
C SER A 66 2.08 -5.90 12.70
N SER A 67 1.97 -6.34 11.46
CA SER A 67 3.03 -6.25 10.47
C SER A 67 3.16 -4.84 9.90
N VAL A 68 4.39 -4.35 9.89
CA VAL A 68 4.77 -3.04 9.34
C VAL A 68 6.13 -3.12 8.66
N VAL A 69 6.39 -2.21 7.74
CA VAL A 69 7.75 -1.81 7.36
C VAL A 69 8.05 -0.51 8.10
N LYS A 70 8.98 -0.57 9.05
CA LYS A 70 9.42 0.62 9.78
C LYS A 70 10.30 1.52 8.92
N PRO A 71 10.22 2.84 9.11
CA PRO A 71 11.13 3.78 8.47
C PRO A 71 12.56 3.54 8.94
N SER A 72 13.51 3.64 8.01
CA SER A 72 14.95 3.64 8.32
C SER A 72 15.47 5.03 8.69
N ILE A 73 14.66 6.07 8.45
CA ILE A 73 14.96 7.47 8.75
C ILE A 73 13.95 7.95 9.79
N GLN A 74 14.42 8.66 10.81
CA GLN A 74 13.54 9.37 11.74
C GLN A 74 13.59 10.86 11.41
N SER A 75 12.42 11.49 11.32
CA SER A 75 12.25 12.92 11.11
C SER A 75 11.44 13.52 12.26
N ASN A 76 11.58 14.83 12.49
CA ASN A 76 10.70 15.57 13.40
C ASN A 76 9.40 16.04 12.70
N THR A 77 9.34 15.97 11.38
CA THR A 77 8.13 16.26 10.60
C THR A 77 7.14 15.10 10.67
N SER A 78 5.91 15.34 10.21
CA SER A 78 4.90 14.28 10.11
C SER A 78 5.37 13.14 9.19
N PRO A 79 5.26 11.88 9.64
CA PRO A 79 5.63 10.73 8.83
C PRO A 79 4.58 10.48 7.74
N VAL A 80 5.01 9.80 6.68
CA VAL A 80 4.12 9.25 5.66
C VAL A 80 3.73 7.83 6.06
N VAL A 81 2.44 7.53 6.11
CA VAL A 81 1.94 6.21 6.49
C VAL A 81 1.13 5.64 5.35
N LEU A 82 1.60 4.52 4.82
CA LEU A 82 1.10 3.88 3.62
C LEU A 82 0.19 2.70 3.98
N LEU A 83 -1.08 2.79 3.60
CA LEU A 83 -2.07 1.71 3.66
C LEU A 83 -2.11 0.96 2.32
N HIS A 84 -2.43 -0.32 2.32
CA HIS A 84 -2.61 -1.10 1.09
C HIS A 84 -4.09 -1.18 0.67
N GLY A 85 -4.36 -1.66 -0.55
CA GLY A 85 -5.72 -1.86 -1.06
C GLY A 85 -6.44 -3.09 -0.48
N PHE A 86 -7.61 -3.42 -1.03
CA PHE A 86 -8.35 -4.63 -0.64
C PHE A 86 -7.51 -5.88 -0.91
N ASP A 87 -7.55 -6.84 0.02
CA ASP A 87 -6.95 -8.16 -0.17
C ASP A 87 -5.46 -8.13 -0.60
N SER A 88 -4.69 -7.27 0.07
CA SER A 88 -3.28 -6.99 -0.23
C SER A 88 -2.42 -6.96 1.04
N SER A 89 -1.23 -6.37 0.94
CA SER A 89 -0.25 -6.20 2.02
C SER A 89 0.66 -4.99 1.78
N CYS A 90 1.48 -4.64 2.76
CA CYS A 90 2.53 -3.62 2.69
C CYS A 90 3.50 -3.82 1.49
N LEU A 91 3.62 -5.04 0.95
CA LEU A 91 4.43 -5.32 -0.26
C LEU A 91 3.89 -4.66 -1.54
N GLU A 92 2.66 -4.16 -1.52
CA GLU A 92 2.11 -3.31 -2.59
C GLU A 92 2.98 -2.06 -2.83
N TRP A 93 3.62 -1.55 -1.77
CA TRP A 93 4.40 -0.31 -1.79
C TRP A 93 5.85 -0.45 -2.23
N ARG A 94 6.29 -1.65 -2.62
CA ARG A 94 7.71 -1.98 -2.90
C ARG A 94 8.43 -1.08 -3.90
N TYR A 95 7.73 -0.41 -4.80
CA TYR A 95 8.34 0.50 -5.77
C TYR A 95 8.33 1.96 -5.32
N THR A 96 7.26 2.43 -4.66
CA THR A 96 7.14 3.83 -4.20
C THR A 96 7.80 4.06 -2.84
N TYR A 97 7.69 3.11 -1.90
CA TYR A 97 8.30 3.18 -0.57
C TYR A 97 9.80 3.56 -0.59
N PRO A 98 10.67 2.88 -1.37
CA PRO A 98 12.09 3.23 -1.38
C PRO A 98 12.35 4.65 -1.91
N LEU A 99 11.55 5.15 -2.86
CA LEU A 99 11.69 6.50 -3.38
C LEU A 99 11.34 7.57 -2.34
N LEU A 100 10.34 7.31 -1.50
CA LEU A 100 9.96 8.20 -0.40
C LEU A 100 11.05 8.23 0.69
N GLU A 101 11.60 7.05 1.05
CA GLU A 101 12.74 6.99 1.99
C GLU A 101 14.00 7.66 1.42
N GLU A 102 14.34 7.43 0.15
CA GLU A 102 15.50 8.05 -0.51
C GLU A 102 15.38 9.58 -0.59
N ALA A 103 14.14 10.09 -0.65
CA ALA A 103 13.84 11.52 -0.56
C ALA A 103 13.87 12.08 0.87
N GLY A 104 14.17 11.25 1.88
CA GLY A 104 14.33 11.66 3.27
C GLY A 104 13.05 11.62 4.11
N LEU A 105 11.95 11.04 3.60
CA LEU A 105 10.70 10.95 4.35
C LEU A 105 10.71 9.75 5.31
N GLU A 106 10.32 10.01 6.56
CA GLU A 106 9.98 8.96 7.51
C GLU A 106 8.71 8.24 7.03
N THR A 107 8.90 7.08 6.39
CA THR A 107 7.82 6.36 5.72
C THR A 107 7.54 5.01 6.38
N TRP A 108 6.28 4.79 6.75
CA TRP A 108 5.75 3.53 7.27
C TRP A 108 4.90 2.85 6.20
N ALA A 109 4.98 1.53 6.08
CA ALA A 109 3.96 0.74 5.38
C ALA A 109 3.30 -0.21 6.37
N VAL A 110 1.97 -0.18 6.46
CA VAL A 110 1.22 -0.88 7.51
C VAL A 110 0.26 -1.89 6.89
N ASP A 111 0.21 -3.10 7.45
CA ASP A 111 -0.81 -4.08 7.09
C ASP A 111 -2.12 -3.80 7.83
N ILE A 112 -3.21 -3.66 7.07
CA ILE A 112 -4.55 -3.47 7.60
C ILE A 112 -5.00 -4.75 8.30
N LEU A 113 -5.61 -4.62 9.49
CA LEU A 113 -6.07 -5.74 10.31
C LEU A 113 -6.83 -6.80 9.48
N GLY A 114 -6.43 -8.06 9.58
CA GLY A 114 -7.02 -9.18 8.84
C GLY A 114 -6.33 -9.50 7.50
N TRP A 115 -5.48 -8.60 7.00
CA TRP A 115 -4.66 -8.81 5.81
C TRP A 115 -3.17 -8.65 6.11
N GLY A 116 -2.36 -8.79 5.06
CA GLY A 116 -0.91 -8.83 5.16
C GLY A 116 -0.35 -9.91 6.09
N PHE A 117 0.69 -9.56 6.83
CA PHE A 117 1.52 -10.53 7.56
C PHE A 117 1.41 -10.38 9.08
N SER A 118 0.41 -9.65 9.57
CA SER A 118 0.12 -9.49 11.00
C SER A 118 -0.26 -10.82 11.62
N ASP A 119 0.24 -11.10 12.83
CA ASP A 119 -0.19 -12.26 13.61
C ASP A 119 -1.32 -11.87 14.56
N LEU A 120 -2.47 -12.49 14.31
CA LEU A 120 -3.69 -12.21 15.01
C LEU A 120 -3.82 -13.04 16.28
N GLU A 121 -3.09 -14.15 16.39
CA GLU A 121 -3.21 -15.23 17.38
C GLU A 121 -4.62 -15.85 17.44
N ARG A 122 -5.63 -15.03 17.75
CA ARG A 122 -7.05 -15.32 17.68
C ARG A 122 -7.72 -14.39 16.69
N LEU A 123 -8.53 -14.95 15.80
CA LEU A 123 -9.27 -14.18 14.80
C LEU A 123 -10.17 -13.10 15.45
N PRO A 124 -9.90 -11.80 15.21
CA PRO A 124 -10.75 -10.73 15.68
C PRO A 124 -11.94 -10.51 14.72
N PRO A 125 -12.88 -9.60 15.06
CA PRO A 125 -14.06 -9.36 14.21
C PRO A 125 -13.73 -8.96 12.76
N CYS A 126 -12.60 -8.30 12.51
CA CYS A 126 -12.15 -7.88 11.16
C CYS A 126 -13.15 -7.01 10.37
N ASN A 127 -14.14 -6.42 11.05
CA ASN A 127 -15.05 -5.43 10.49
C ASN A 127 -14.42 -4.02 10.51
N VAL A 128 -15.08 -3.03 9.89
CA VAL A 128 -14.60 -1.63 9.82
C VAL A 128 -14.21 -1.07 11.19
N ALA A 129 -15.07 -1.23 12.21
CA ALA A 129 -14.81 -0.72 13.55
C ALA A 129 -13.54 -1.32 14.17
N SER A 130 -13.35 -2.65 14.06
CA SER A 130 -12.15 -3.30 14.56
C SER A 130 -10.88 -2.93 13.79
N LYS A 131 -10.97 -2.72 12.47
CA LYS A 131 -9.86 -2.24 11.64
C LYS A 131 -9.45 -0.82 12.05
N ARG A 132 -10.42 0.07 12.27
CA ARG A 132 -10.21 1.45 12.74
C ARG A 132 -9.56 1.49 14.13
N GLU A 133 -10.14 0.76 15.09
CA GLU A 133 -9.59 0.68 16.46
C GLU A 133 -8.17 0.14 16.46
N HIS A 134 -7.90 -0.94 15.73
CA HIS A 134 -6.54 -1.48 15.63
C HIS A 134 -5.55 -0.47 15.04
N PHE A 135 -5.92 0.24 13.98
CA PHE A 135 -5.04 1.25 13.39
C PHE A 135 -4.83 2.45 14.33
N TYR A 136 -5.87 2.88 15.05
CA TYR A 136 -5.76 3.90 16.08
C TYR A 136 -4.78 3.50 17.19
N GLN A 137 -4.86 2.25 17.67
CA GLN A 137 -3.95 1.75 18.70
C GLN A 137 -2.51 1.60 18.19
N LEU A 138 -2.31 1.22 16.92
CA LEU A 138 -1.00 1.20 16.28
C LEU A 138 -0.42 2.63 16.24
N TRP A 139 -1.22 3.60 15.81
CA TRP A 139 -0.82 5.00 15.79
C TRP A 139 -0.46 5.49 17.20
N LYS A 140 -1.35 5.29 18.18
CA LYS A 140 -1.16 5.72 19.57
C LYS A 140 0.06 5.07 20.25
N SER A 141 0.41 3.85 19.88
CA SER A 141 1.50 3.10 20.52
C SER A 141 2.86 3.32 19.85
N HIS A 142 2.89 3.57 18.54
CA HIS A 142 4.14 3.56 17.75
C HIS A 142 4.40 4.84 16.95
N ILE A 143 3.37 5.49 16.39
CA ILE A 143 3.54 6.69 15.55
C ILE A 143 3.44 7.97 16.36
N LYS A 144 2.43 8.09 17.24
CA LYS A 144 2.27 9.10 18.30
C LYS A 144 2.24 10.57 17.87
N ARG A 145 1.98 10.84 16.59
CA ARG A 145 1.88 12.21 16.05
C ARG A 145 1.07 12.24 14.76
N PRO A 146 0.55 13.40 14.35
CA PRO A 146 -0.17 13.54 13.09
C PRO A 146 0.67 13.03 11.91
N MET A 147 0.04 12.26 11.02
CA MET A 147 0.69 11.65 9.85
C MET A 147 0.09 12.15 8.54
N ILE A 148 0.84 12.03 7.45
CA ILE A 148 0.27 12.07 6.10
C ILE A 148 -0.18 10.65 5.78
N LEU A 149 -1.48 10.42 5.69
CA LEU A 149 -2.04 9.10 5.50
C LEU A 149 -2.33 8.87 4.02
N VAL A 150 -1.71 7.83 3.46
CA VAL A 150 -1.77 7.49 2.04
C VAL A 150 -2.53 6.18 1.88
N GLY A 151 -3.58 6.18 1.05
CA GLY A 151 -4.43 5.01 0.82
C GLY A 151 -4.80 4.84 -0.65
N PRO A 152 -4.48 3.69 -1.29
CA PRO A 152 -4.92 3.36 -2.62
C PRO A 152 -6.22 2.54 -2.58
N SER A 153 -7.10 2.69 -3.56
CA SER A 153 -8.30 1.84 -3.71
C SER A 153 -9.12 1.75 -2.41
N LEU A 154 -9.37 0.56 -1.85
CA LEU A 154 -10.03 0.41 -0.53
C LEU A 154 -9.27 1.10 0.60
N GLY A 155 -7.93 1.16 0.54
CA GLY A 155 -7.11 1.90 1.49
C GLY A 155 -7.47 3.38 1.56
N ALA A 156 -7.99 3.97 0.48
CA ALA A 156 -8.53 5.34 0.48
C ALA A 156 -9.79 5.46 1.35
N ALA A 157 -10.69 4.47 1.28
CA ALA A 157 -11.87 4.43 2.15
C ALA A 157 -11.48 4.24 3.63
N VAL A 158 -10.49 3.40 3.90
CA VAL A 158 -9.91 3.24 5.25
C VAL A 158 -9.33 4.58 5.73
N ALA A 159 -8.65 5.32 4.86
CA ALA A 159 -8.04 6.61 5.19
C ALA A 159 -9.08 7.71 5.48
N ILE A 160 -10.15 7.82 4.68
CA ILE A 160 -11.27 8.74 4.94
C ILE A 160 -11.95 8.40 6.26
N ASP A 161 -12.33 7.12 6.44
CA ASP A 161 -12.95 6.63 7.67
C ASP A 161 -12.12 6.97 8.91
N PHE A 162 -10.80 6.77 8.82
CA PHE A 162 -9.89 7.07 9.91
C PHE A 162 -9.73 8.58 10.16
N ALA A 163 -9.58 9.39 9.11
CA ALA A 163 -9.40 10.84 9.23
C ALA A 163 -10.62 11.57 9.81
N VAL A 164 -11.83 11.08 9.50
CA VAL A 164 -13.08 11.64 10.06
C VAL A 164 -13.25 11.26 11.53
N ASN A 165 -12.89 10.05 11.92
CA ASN A 165 -13.08 9.56 13.29
C ASN A 165 -11.91 9.89 14.24
N HIS A 166 -10.71 10.10 13.71
CA HIS A 166 -9.49 10.43 14.44
C HIS A 166 -8.72 11.59 13.77
N PRO A 167 -9.33 12.77 13.62
CA PRO A 167 -8.73 13.90 12.90
C PRO A 167 -7.42 14.38 13.54
N GLU A 168 -7.19 14.13 14.83
CA GLU A 168 -5.95 14.44 15.53
C GLU A 168 -4.75 13.60 15.07
N ALA A 169 -5.01 12.43 14.46
CA ALA A 169 -3.97 11.52 14.01
C ALA A 169 -3.54 11.77 12.56
N VAL A 170 -4.30 12.57 11.80
CA VAL A 170 -4.10 12.76 10.36
C VAL A 170 -3.93 14.24 10.05
N GLN A 171 -2.74 14.63 9.58
CA GLN A 171 -2.46 15.98 9.11
C GLN A 171 -3.03 16.20 7.71
N ASN A 172 -2.72 15.29 6.78
CA ASN A 172 -3.12 15.38 5.37
C ASN A 172 -3.44 13.99 4.81
N LEU A 173 -4.24 13.95 3.74
CA LEU A 173 -4.58 12.72 3.02
C LEU A 173 -3.96 12.68 1.63
N VAL A 174 -3.58 11.46 1.21
CA VAL A 174 -3.26 11.16 -0.20
C VAL A 174 -4.09 9.94 -0.61
N LEU A 175 -5.00 10.13 -1.55
CA LEU A 175 -5.93 9.11 -2.02
C LEU A 175 -5.55 8.74 -3.45
N ILE A 176 -5.28 7.46 -3.69
CA ILE A 176 -4.85 6.94 -5.01
C ILE A 176 -5.95 6.02 -5.56
N ASP A 177 -6.49 6.32 -6.74
CA ASP A 177 -7.51 5.50 -7.43
C ASP A 177 -8.62 5.03 -6.47
N ALA A 178 -9.23 6.00 -5.78
CA ALA A 178 -9.94 5.81 -4.53
C ALA A 178 -11.28 5.04 -4.69
N SER A 179 -11.43 3.95 -3.93
CA SER A 179 -12.68 3.17 -3.87
C SER A 179 -13.59 3.65 -2.73
N VAL A 180 -14.10 4.88 -2.82
CA VAL A 180 -14.84 5.56 -1.73
C VAL A 180 -16.35 5.63 -1.94
N TYR A 181 -16.82 5.30 -3.15
CA TYR A 181 -18.24 5.25 -3.51
C TYR A 181 -18.82 3.85 -3.54
N ALA A 182 -18.04 2.84 -3.14
CA ALA A 182 -18.58 1.52 -2.92
C ALA A 182 -19.55 1.57 -1.73
N GLU A 183 -20.78 1.11 -1.91
CA GLU A 183 -21.76 0.93 -0.83
C GLU A 183 -21.42 -0.33 0.00
N GLY A 184 -20.14 -0.44 0.40
CA GLY A 184 -19.63 -1.61 1.07
C GLY A 184 -19.62 -2.86 0.18
N THR A 185 -19.88 -4.00 0.81
CA THR A 185 -20.02 -5.28 0.11
C THR A 185 -21.44 -5.51 -0.43
N GLY A 186 -22.35 -4.55 -0.25
CA GLY A 186 -23.72 -4.61 -0.74
C GLY A 186 -24.43 -5.92 -0.38
N ASN A 187 -25.03 -6.58 -1.37
CA ASN A 187 -25.71 -7.87 -1.20
C ASN A 187 -24.79 -9.01 -0.72
N LEU A 188 -23.46 -8.89 -0.83
CA LEU A 188 -22.54 -9.90 -0.27
C LEU A 188 -22.62 -9.97 1.25
N ALA A 189 -23.00 -8.88 1.93
CA ALA A 189 -23.22 -8.87 3.37
C ALA A 189 -24.33 -9.85 3.82
N ASN A 190 -25.31 -10.07 2.95
CA ASN A 190 -26.46 -10.94 3.22
C ASN A 190 -26.24 -12.39 2.74
N LEU A 191 -25.06 -12.72 2.19
CA LEU A 191 -24.79 -14.06 1.70
C LEU A 191 -24.66 -15.06 2.88
N PRO A 192 -25.20 -16.28 2.74
CA PRO A 192 -24.90 -17.36 3.67
C PRO A 192 -23.38 -17.55 3.77
N ARG A 193 -22.87 -17.77 4.99
CA ARG A 193 -21.43 -17.84 5.27
C ARG A 193 -20.68 -18.82 4.34
N ILE A 194 -21.30 -19.95 4.01
CA ILE A 194 -20.74 -20.95 3.08
C ILE A 194 -20.49 -20.39 1.67
N VAL A 195 -21.36 -19.51 1.17
CA VAL A 195 -21.20 -18.85 -0.13
C VAL A 195 -20.09 -17.81 -0.07
N ALA A 196 -19.99 -17.08 1.04
CA ALA A 196 -18.89 -16.14 1.27
C ALA A 196 -17.53 -16.86 1.27
N TYR A 197 -17.41 -18.01 1.94
CA TYR A 197 -16.20 -18.83 1.87
C TYR A 197 -15.88 -19.32 0.46
N ALA A 198 -16.87 -19.76 -0.31
CA ALA A 198 -16.65 -20.18 -1.70
C ALA A 198 -16.10 -19.02 -2.55
N GLY A 199 -16.64 -17.81 -2.37
CA GLY A 199 -16.14 -16.59 -3.03
C GLY A 199 -14.71 -16.24 -2.61
N VAL A 200 -14.40 -16.28 -1.31
CA VAL A 200 -13.06 -16.01 -0.79
C VAL A 200 -12.05 -17.06 -1.25
N TYR A 201 -12.44 -18.33 -1.32
CA TYR A 201 -11.61 -19.38 -1.89
C TYR A 201 -11.27 -19.12 -3.37
N LEU A 202 -12.23 -18.60 -4.14
CA LEU A 202 -12.00 -18.17 -5.51
C LEU A 202 -11.06 -16.96 -5.60
N LEU A 203 -11.19 -15.97 -4.69
CA LEU A 203 -10.28 -14.82 -4.58
C LEU A 203 -8.82 -15.22 -4.34
N LYS A 204 -8.58 -16.34 -3.66
CA LYS A 204 -7.22 -16.90 -3.43
C LYS A 204 -6.58 -17.51 -4.68
N SER A 205 -7.38 -17.80 -5.71
CA SER A 205 -6.94 -18.56 -6.88
C SER A 205 -5.96 -17.78 -7.76
N ILE A 206 -4.96 -18.47 -8.31
CA ILE A 206 -3.99 -17.88 -9.25
C ILE A 206 -4.70 -17.31 -10.49
N PRO A 207 -5.64 -18.04 -11.15
CA PRO A 207 -6.27 -17.54 -12.37
C PRO A 207 -7.02 -16.22 -12.16
N LEU A 208 -7.81 -16.10 -11.07
CA LEU A 208 -8.57 -14.88 -10.81
C LEU A 208 -7.64 -13.70 -10.49
N ARG A 209 -6.66 -13.88 -9.61
CA ARG A 209 -5.71 -12.81 -9.27
C ARG A 209 -4.87 -12.39 -10.48
N PHE A 210 -4.45 -13.34 -11.30
CA PHE A 210 -3.75 -13.03 -12.54
C PHE A 210 -4.62 -12.19 -13.49
N TYR A 211 -5.88 -12.58 -13.68
CA TYR A 211 -6.83 -11.83 -14.50
C TYR A 211 -7.07 -10.41 -13.97
N VAL A 212 -7.27 -10.26 -12.65
CA VAL A 212 -7.42 -8.94 -12.01
C VAL A 212 -6.17 -8.09 -12.21
N ASN A 213 -4.96 -8.66 -12.10
CA ASN A 213 -3.73 -7.91 -12.38
C ASN A 213 -3.70 -7.41 -13.83
N VAL A 214 -4.06 -8.25 -14.80
CA VAL A 214 -4.11 -7.83 -16.22
C VAL A 214 -5.09 -6.68 -16.44
N LEU A 215 -6.17 -6.59 -15.67
CA LEU A 215 -7.10 -5.47 -15.71
C LEU A 215 -6.57 -4.23 -14.96
N ALA A 216 -5.93 -4.42 -13.81
CA ALA A 216 -5.44 -3.35 -12.96
C ALA A 216 -4.28 -2.58 -13.60
N PHE A 217 -3.41 -3.26 -14.34
CA PHE A 217 -2.22 -2.66 -14.94
C PHE A 217 -2.43 -2.22 -16.38
N ASN A 218 -1.78 -1.11 -16.77
CA ASN A 218 -1.68 -0.69 -18.16
C ASN A 218 -0.41 -1.26 -18.83
N GLY A 219 -0.52 -2.46 -19.41
CA GLY A 219 0.49 -2.97 -20.34
C GLY A 219 1.74 -3.61 -19.72
N ILE A 220 1.61 -4.36 -18.62
CA ILE A 220 2.73 -5.11 -18.02
C ILE A 220 2.99 -6.46 -18.70
N SER A 221 4.25 -6.94 -18.63
CA SER A 221 4.65 -8.23 -19.19
C SER A 221 4.00 -9.43 -18.46
N LEU A 222 3.81 -10.55 -19.16
CA LEU A 222 3.28 -11.79 -18.57
C LEU A 222 4.09 -12.25 -17.35
N SER A 223 5.43 -12.21 -17.43
CA SER A 223 6.30 -12.58 -16.31
C SER A 223 6.12 -11.67 -15.10
N THR A 224 5.93 -10.37 -15.33
CA THR A 224 5.66 -9.39 -14.26
C THR A 224 4.31 -9.68 -13.62
N SER A 225 3.27 -9.92 -14.42
CA SER A 225 1.93 -10.26 -13.91
C SER A 225 1.94 -11.51 -13.03
N ILE A 226 2.66 -12.56 -13.45
CA ILE A 226 2.80 -13.81 -12.68
C ILE A 226 3.49 -13.54 -11.34
N ASP A 227 4.60 -12.82 -11.35
CA ASP A 227 5.35 -12.55 -10.12
C ASP A 227 4.54 -11.65 -9.17
N TRP A 228 3.80 -10.67 -9.72
CA TRP A 228 2.86 -9.84 -8.96
C TRP A 228 1.74 -10.67 -8.32
N THR A 229 1.17 -11.64 -9.06
CA THR A 229 0.20 -12.61 -8.52
C THR A 229 0.82 -13.41 -7.37
N ASN A 230 2.07 -13.82 -7.48
CA ASN A 230 2.74 -14.58 -6.41
C ASN A 230 2.98 -13.70 -5.16
N VAL A 231 3.46 -12.47 -5.33
CA VAL A 231 3.62 -11.50 -4.23
C VAL A 231 2.28 -11.27 -3.52
N GLY A 232 1.24 -10.93 -4.28
CA GLY A 232 -0.10 -10.69 -3.74
C GLY A 232 -0.71 -11.89 -3.04
N ARG A 233 -0.29 -13.12 -3.37
CA ARG A 233 -0.79 -14.36 -2.74
C ARG A 233 -0.07 -14.76 -1.46
N LEU A 234 1.07 -14.16 -1.12
CA LEU A 234 1.85 -14.56 0.06
C LEU A 234 1.00 -14.46 1.34
N HIS A 235 0.25 -13.37 1.50
CA HIS A 235 -0.60 -13.18 2.68
C HIS A 235 -1.77 -14.18 2.76
N CYS A 236 -2.23 -14.75 1.64
CA CYS A 236 -3.32 -15.74 1.62
C CYS A 236 -2.91 -17.09 2.24
N LEU A 237 -1.62 -17.27 2.51
CA LEU A 237 -1.06 -18.46 3.14
C LEU A 237 -1.18 -18.40 4.67
N PHE A 238 -1.61 -17.27 5.23
CA PHE A 238 -1.87 -17.15 6.65
C PHE A 238 -3.19 -17.83 7.04
N PRO A 239 -3.23 -18.49 8.21
CA PRO A 239 -4.35 -19.36 8.57
C PRO A 239 -5.67 -18.59 8.76
N TRP A 240 -5.61 -17.31 9.13
CA TRP A 240 -6.79 -16.47 9.33
C TRP A 240 -7.23 -15.69 8.08
N TRP A 241 -6.49 -15.71 6.97
CA TRP A 241 -6.80 -14.85 5.82
C TRP A 241 -8.22 -15.10 5.28
N GLU A 242 -8.64 -16.37 5.19
CA GLU A 242 -9.96 -16.73 4.68
C GLU A 242 -11.06 -16.21 5.63
N ASP A 243 -10.95 -16.53 6.91
CA ASP A 243 -11.95 -16.11 7.91
C ASP A 243 -12.00 -14.59 8.09
N ALA A 244 -10.85 -13.91 8.10
CA ALA A 244 -10.77 -12.46 8.22
C ALA A 244 -11.40 -11.76 7.01
N THR A 245 -11.16 -12.28 5.81
CA THR A 245 -11.77 -11.76 4.58
C THR A 245 -13.27 -12.02 4.57
N VAL A 246 -13.73 -13.24 4.94
CA VAL A 246 -15.17 -13.52 5.07
C VAL A 246 -15.82 -12.59 6.09
N ASN A 247 -15.24 -12.42 7.27
CA ASN A 247 -15.79 -11.56 8.31
C ASN A 247 -15.91 -10.10 7.84
N PHE A 248 -14.91 -9.57 7.14
CA PHE A 248 -14.99 -8.25 6.51
C PHE A 248 -16.12 -8.16 5.48
N MET A 249 -16.23 -9.16 4.60
CA MET A 249 -17.21 -9.15 3.52
C MET A 249 -18.64 -9.25 4.04
N ILE A 250 -18.90 -10.08 5.05
CA ILE A 250 -20.24 -10.22 5.64
C ILE A 250 -20.60 -9.06 6.58
N SER A 251 -19.63 -8.30 7.08
CA SER A 251 -19.89 -7.14 7.93
C SER A 251 -20.33 -5.89 7.14
N GLY A 252 -20.48 -5.99 5.83
CA GLY A 252 -20.83 -4.86 4.96
C GLY A 252 -19.66 -4.08 4.40
N GLY A 253 -18.40 -4.34 4.78
CA GLY A 253 -17.25 -3.60 4.26
C GLY A 253 -17.26 -2.09 4.60
N TYR A 254 -16.47 -1.30 3.87
CA TYR A 254 -16.42 0.16 4.03
C TYR A 254 -17.49 0.84 3.18
N ASN A 255 -18.29 1.71 3.81
CA ASN A 255 -19.16 2.67 3.15
C ASN A 255 -18.87 4.06 3.74
N VAL A 256 -18.21 4.91 2.97
CA VAL A 256 -17.69 6.21 3.43
C VAL A 256 -18.18 7.38 2.58
N SER A 257 -19.10 7.15 1.63
CA SER A 257 -19.59 8.21 0.73
C SER A 257 -20.11 9.43 1.50
N ASP A 258 -20.85 9.16 2.57
CA ASP A 258 -21.49 10.19 3.41
C ASP A 258 -20.50 10.85 4.40
N GLN A 259 -19.24 10.43 4.38
CA GLN A 259 -18.16 10.99 5.20
C GLN A 259 -17.21 11.87 4.37
N ILE A 260 -17.31 11.89 3.04
CA ILE A 260 -16.36 12.60 2.16
C ILE A 260 -16.35 14.11 2.46
N ASP A 261 -17.51 14.73 2.59
CA ASP A 261 -17.65 16.16 2.88
C ASP A 261 -17.26 16.55 4.33
N GLN A 262 -17.06 15.54 5.20
CA GLN A 262 -16.63 15.72 6.59
C GLN A 262 -15.10 15.73 6.74
N VAL A 263 -14.36 15.38 5.69
CA VAL A 263 -12.89 15.40 5.68
C VAL A 263 -12.40 16.84 5.80
N LYS A 264 -11.65 17.12 6.87
CA LYS A 264 -11.10 18.47 7.14
C LYS A 264 -9.67 18.64 6.64
N GLN A 265 -9.00 17.53 6.37
CA GLN A 265 -7.61 17.49 5.96
C GLN A 265 -7.48 17.87 4.49
N LYS A 266 -6.46 18.67 4.18
CA LYS A 266 -6.09 18.89 2.78
C LYS A 266 -5.75 17.55 2.15
N THR A 267 -6.29 17.32 0.96
CA THR A 267 -6.27 16.00 0.32
C THR A 267 -5.65 16.07 -1.07
N LEU A 268 -4.65 15.23 -1.34
CA LEU A 268 -4.15 14.99 -2.69
C LEU A 268 -4.85 13.76 -3.27
N ILE A 269 -5.48 13.92 -4.43
CA ILE A 269 -6.05 12.84 -5.24
C ILE A 269 -5.09 12.53 -6.38
N ILE A 270 -4.66 11.28 -6.49
CA ILE A 270 -3.88 10.77 -7.62
C ILE A 270 -4.73 9.70 -8.32
N TRP A 271 -4.81 9.72 -9.64
CA TRP A 271 -5.62 8.73 -10.38
C TRP A 271 -4.96 8.31 -11.70
N GLY A 272 -4.96 7.02 -12.04
CA GLY A 272 -4.58 6.56 -13.37
C GLY A 272 -5.65 6.85 -14.43
N GLU A 273 -5.30 7.52 -15.54
CA GLU A 273 -6.29 7.84 -16.58
C GLU A 273 -6.92 6.60 -17.23
N ASP A 274 -6.20 5.48 -17.26
CA ASP A 274 -6.60 4.21 -17.87
C ASP A 274 -7.06 3.17 -16.83
N ASP A 275 -7.47 3.60 -15.64
CA ASP A 275 -8.03 2.70 -14.63
C ASP A 275 -9.29 1.98 -15.17
N LYS A 276 -9.18 0.65 -15.30
CA LYS A 276 -10.25 -0.26 -15.76
C LYS A 276 -11.02 -0.90 -14.61
N ILE A 277 -10.58 -0.70 -13.37
CA ILE A 277 -11.23 -1.20 -12.15
C ILE A 277 -12.22 -0.14 -11.65
N ILE A 278 -11.78 1.12 -11.56
CA ILE A 278 -12.60 2.23 -11.08
C ILE A 278 -12.56 3.37 -12.11
N SER A 279 -13.72 3.88 -12.51
CA SER A 279 -13.77 4.93 -13.52
C SER A 279 -13.09 6.21 -13.03
N ASN A 280 -12.14 6.72 -13.81
CA ASN A 280 -11.44 7.99 -13.56
C ASN A 280 -12.39 9.20 -13.37
N LYS A 281 -13.65 9.12 -13.83
CA LYS A 281 -14.69 10.14 -13.61
C LYS A 281 -14.98 10.36 -12.13
N LEU A 282 -14.77 9.32 -11.31
CA LEU A 282 -14.93 9.41 -9.87
C LEU A 282 -13.85 10.26 -9.21
N ALA A 283 -12.69 10.45 -9.85
CA ALA A 283 -11.65 11.37 -9.37
C ALA A 283 -12.17 12.81 -9.32
N VAL A 284 -12.81 13.26 -10.41
CA VAL A 284 -13.38 14.61 -10.51
C VAL A 284 -14.53 14.79 -9.52
N ARG A 285 -15.38 13.77 -9.39
CA ARG A 285 -16.45 13.78 -8.39
C ARG A 285 -15.90 13.94 -6.98
N LEU A 286 -14.90 13.13 -6.62
CA LEU A 286 -14.25 13.16 -5.31
C LEU A 286 -13.59 14.52 -5.03
N HIS A 287 -12.93 15.10 -6.03
CA HIS A 287 -12.37 16.45 -5.93
C HIS A 287 -13.44 17.52 -5.66
N CYS A 288 -14.63 17.41 -6.26
CA CYS A 288 -15.71 18.35 -6.01
C CYS A 288 -16.40 18.18 -4.65
N GLU A 289 -16.42 16.98 -4.09
CA GLU A 289 -17.07 16.68 -2.81
C GLU A 289 -16.15 16.91 -1.60
N LEU A 290 -14.83 16.80 -1.77
CA LEU A 290 -13.86 17.11 -0.71
C LEU A 290 -13.71 18.62 -0.49
N PRO A 291 -13.70 19.12 0.76
CA PRO A 291 -13.63 20.56 1.03
C PRO A 291 -12.32 21.24 0.59
N ASP A 292 -11.19 20.54 0.68
CA ASP A 292 -9.87 21.04 0.28
C ASP A 292 -9.08 19.91 -0.39
N ALA A 293 -9.14 19.86 -1.72
CA ALA A 293 -8.52 18.81 -2.50
C ALA A 293 -7.74 19.35 -3.70
N ILE A 294 -6.64 18.67 -4.05
CA ILE A 294 -5.89 18.84 -5.29
C ILE A 294 -5.97 17.52 -6.05
N ILE A 295 -6.20 17.57 -7.36
CA ILE A 295 -6.30 16.38 -8.22
C ILE A 295 -5.18 16.34 -9.25
N HIS A 296 -4.54 15.18 -9.38
CA HIS A 296 -3.59 14.86 -10.43
C HIS A 296 -3.96 13.54 -11.10
N GLN A 297 -4.18 13.57 -12.41
CA GLN A 297 -4.38 12.37 -13.22
C GLN A 297 -3.07 12.01 -13.92
N ILE A 298 -2.72 10.72 -13.92
CA ILE A 298 -1.49 10.21 -14.49
C ILE A 298 -1.84 9.51 -15.82
N PRO A 299 -1.35 10.03 -16.96
CA PRO A 299 -1.61 9.43 -18.27
C PRO A 299 -0.90 8.07 -18.39
N ASP A 300 -1.42 7.21 -19.27
CA ASP A 300 -0.89 5.89 -19.56
C ASP A 300 -0.64 5.06 -18.27
N CYS A 301 -1.62 5.05 -17.36
CA CYS A 301 -1.53 4.43 -16.04
C CYS A 301 -2.86 3.80 -15.64
N GLY A 302 -2.81 2.56 -15.17
CA GLY A 302 -3.97 1.83 -14.67
C GLY A 302 -4.27 2.14 -13.19
N HIS A 303 -4.89 1.17 -12.53
CA HIS A 303 -5.46 1.26 -11.17
C HIS A 303 -4.42 1.39 -10.05
N LEU A 304 -3.13 1.12 -10.32
CA LEU A 304 -2.09 1.12 -9.29
C LEU A 304 -0.94 2.09 -9.64
N PRO A 305 -1.16 3.42 -9.67
CA PRO A 305 -0.11 4.37 -10.02
C PRO A 305 1.13 4.30 -9.13
N HIS A 306 0.98 3.99 -7.85
CA HIS A 306 2.12 3.80 -6.91
C HIS A 306 2.96 2.56 -7.22
N VAL A 307 2.52 1.72 -8.16
CA VAL A 307 3.26 0.57 -8.68
C VAL A 307 3.71 0.83 -10.11
N GLU A 308 2.85 1.39 -10.96
CA GLU A 308 3.10 1.60 -12.39
C GLU A 308 3.97 2.82 -12.67
N ARG A 309 3.73 3.91 -11.94
CA ARG A 309 4.40 5.20 -12.10
C ARG A 309 4.95 5.68 -10.74
N PRO A 310 5.76 4.86 -10.04
CA PRO A 310 6.15 5.10 -8.66
C PRO A 310 6.93 6.42 -8.49
N SER A 311 7.76 6.79 -9.46
CA SER A 311 8.49 8.06 -9.46
C SER A 311 7.56 9.28 -9.58
N SER A 312 6.51 9.18 -10.39
CA SER A 312 5.51 10.25 -10.51
C SER A 312 4.72 10.41 -9.21
N VAL A 313 4.27 9.29 -8.62
CA VAL A 313 3.55 9.29 -7.34
C VAL A 313 4.42 9.83 -6.21
N ALA A 314 5.66 9.37 -6.09
CA ALA A 314 6.59 9.87 -5.08
C ALA A 314 6.84 11.38 -5.22
N LYS A 315 7.02 11.86 -6.46
CA LYS A 315 7.18 13.29 -6.75
C LYS A 315 5.95 14.09 -6.30
N LEU A 316 4.74 13.66 -6.66
CA LEU A 316 3.50 14.36 -6.27
C LEU A 316 3.32 14.41 -4.75
N ILE A 317 3.64 13.32 -4.05
CA ILE A 317 3.63 13.30 -2.57
C ILE A 317 4.63 14.31 -2.01
N LEU A 318 5.86 14.35 -2.53
CA LEU A 318 6.89 15.28 -2.07
C LEU A 318 6.51 16.75 -2.30
N GLU A 319 5.96 17.07 -3.48
CA GLU A 319 5.49 18.42 -3.82
C GLU A 319 4.34 18.84 -2.88
N PHE A 320 3.38 17.95 -2.65
CA PHE A 320 2.25 18.18 -1.75
C PHE A 320 2.69 18.45 -0.30
N ILE A 321 3.66 17.69 0.20
CA ILE A 321 4.23 17.91 1.54
C ILE A 321 5.00 19.24 1.59
N GLY A 322 5.80 19.53 0.58
CA GLY A 322 6.63 20.74 0.52
C GLY A 322 5.84 22.04 0.43
N GLU A 323 4.69 22.05 -0.25
CA GLU A 323 3.79 23.20 -0.30
C GLU A 323 3.18 23.50 1.08
N ASN A 324 2.80 22.46 1.84
CA ASN A 324 2.19 22.64 3.15
C ASN A 324 3.16 23.27 4.16
N CYS A 325 4.45 22.88 4.14
CA CYS A 325 5.46 23.51 4.99
C CYS A 325 5.63 25.01 4.72
N LYS A 326 5.43 25.48 3.47
CA LYS A 326 5.52 26.90 3.14
C LYS A 326 4.32 27.69 3.66
N VAL A 327 3.11 27.12 3.58
CA VAL A 327 1.89 27.76 4.08
C VAL A 327 1.90 27.87 5.61
N GLU A 328 2.32 26.81 6.32
CA GLU A 328 2.45 26.82 7.78
C GLU A 328 3.52 27.81 8.27
N ALA A 329 4.66 27.91 7.57
CA ALA A 329 5.70 28.89 7.91
C ALA A 329 5.22 30.34 7.70
N GLN A 330 4.40 30.58 6.68
CA GLN A 330 3.84 31.91 6.41
C GLN A 330 2.78 32.31 7.45
N SER A 331 1.91 31.40 7.89
CA SER A 331 0.90 31.69 8.91
C SER A 331 1.50 31.96 10.29
N LEU A 332 2.59 31.25 10.65
CA LEU A 332 3.32 31.48 11.90
C LEU A 332 4.14 32.79 11.90
N SER A 333 4.49 33.32 10.74
CA SER A 333 5.23 34.60 10.61
C SER A 333 4.34 35.85 10.66
N GLN A 334 3.01 35.68 10.67
CA GLN A 334 2.02 36.76 10.69
C GLN A 334 1.34 36.96 12.06
N HIS A 335 1.79 36.26 13.09
CA HIS A 335 1.33 36.38 14.48
C HIS A 335 2.50 36.66 15.43
#